data_AF-A0A094E278-F1
#
_entry.id   AF-A0A094E278-F1
#
_cell.length_a   1.000
_cell.length_b   1.000
_cell.length_c   1.000
_cell.angle_alpha   90.00
_cell.angle_beta   90.00
_cell.angle_gamma   90.00
#
_symmetry.space_group_name_H-M   'P 1'
#
loop_
_entity.id
_entity.type
_entity.pdbx_description
1 polymer ?
#
loop_
_entity_poly.entity_id
_entity_poly.type
_entity_poly.pdbx_seq_one_letter_code
_entity_poly.pdbx_strand_id
1 'polypeptide(L)'
;LPPSTTASLTTQGHVYTAPLGASSTFDFRNVSAGSYLLDVVGSTHVFAPLRVDISEGNEGGAEVVKAWGTWRGNEWENKGEVVEVGVWGREGRVVEVKAVGAKEYLIERTGFSPLSILKNPMILMAGVAMLMMFGMPKLMENMDPETRAEFEERQKSSPMNGLLNGQAAQGGAASFDAAAWLAGAPAKKQAAVEKGVTR
;
A
#
# COMPACT_ATOMS: atom_id res chain seq x y z
N LEU A 1 9.76 -9.95 -23.49
CA LEU A 1 8.42 -9.32 -23.31
C LEU A 1 7.38 -10.07 -24.14
N PRO A 2 6.09 -10.06 -23.77
CA PRO A 2 5.03 -10.69 -24.56
C PRO A 2 4.92 -10.04 -25.95
N PRO A 3 4.58 -10.80 -27.01
CA PRO A 3 4.41 -10.26 -28.37
C PRO A 3 3.23 -9.30 -28.48
N SER A 4 2.29 -9.33 -27.53
CA SER A 4 1.19 -8.38 -27.41
C SER A 4 1.60 -7.01 -26.87
N THR A 5 2.89 -6.79 -26.59
CA THR A 5 3.40 -5.49 -26.13
C THR A 5 3.49 -4.54 -27.32
N THR A 6 2.94 -3.34 -27.17
CA THR A 6 2.90 -2.32 -28.21
C THR A 6 3.35 -0.99 -27.64
N ALA A 7 4.12 -0.24 -28.42
CA ALA A 7 4.47 1.13 -28.10
C ALA A 7 3.62 2.10 -28.91
N SER A 8 3.20 3.20 -28.29
CA SER A 8 2.46 4.28 -28.94
C SER A 8 3.20 5.60 -28.76
N LEU A 9 3.36 6.34 -29.85
CA LEU A 9 3.91 7.68 -29.87
C LEU A 9 2.80 8.68 -30.22
N THR A 10 2.37 9.45 -29.23
CA THR A 10 1.19 10.32 -29.34
C THR A 10 1.60 11.79 -29.42
N THR A 11 1.02 12.53 -30.37
CA THR A 11 1.13 13.99 -30.46
C THR A 11 -0.25 14.63 -30.59
N GLN A 12 -0.33 15.96 -30.69
CA GLN A 12 -1.58 16.66 -30.90
C GLN A 12 -2.15 16.34 -32.29
N GLY A 13 -3.06 15.35 -32.35
CA GLY A 13 -3.80 15.00 -33.57
C GLY A 13 -3.29 13.78 -34.33
N HIS A 14 -2.22 13.11 -33.87
CA HIS A 14 -1.75 11.87 -34.49
C HIS A 14 -1.19 10.89 -33.46
N VAL A 15 -1.40 9.59 -33.70
CA VAL A 15 -0.87 8.50 -32.89
C VAL A 15 -0.14 7.53 -33.81
N TYR A 16 1.16 7.36 -33.60
CA TYR A 16 1.93 6.30 -34.22
C TYR A 16 1.95 5.09 -33.29
N THR A 17 1.91 3.88 -33.83
CA THR A 17 1.96 2.64 -33.04
C THR A 17 2.96 1.69 -33.67
N ALA A 18 3.78 1.05 -32.83
CA ALA A 18 4.78 0.08 -33.23
C ALA A 18 4.62 -1.20 -32.40
N PRO A 19 4.51 -2.39 -33.03
CA PRO A 19 4.53 -3.66 -32.30
C PRO A 19 5.96 -3.98 -31.82
N LEU A 20 6.07 -4.85 -30.82
CA LEU A 20 7.35 -5.33 -30.34
C LEU A 20 8.08 -6.17 -31.41
N GLY A 21 9.27 -5.75 -31.80
CA GLY A 21 10.15 -6.48 -32.71
C GLY A 21 10.86 -7.67 -32.05
N ALA A 22 11.44 -8.55 -32.87
CA ALA A 22 12.16 -9.74 -32.40
C ALA A 22 13.37 -9.42 -31.51
N SER A 23 14.02 -8.26 -31.73
CA SER A 23 15.12 -7.76 -30.91
C SER A 23 14.67 -6.99 -29.66
N SER A 24 13.40 -7.09 -29.27
CA SER A 24 12.80 -6.31 -28.18
C SER A 24 12.87 -4.79 -28.39
N THR A 25 12.72 -4.36 -29.65
CA THR A 25 12.75 -2.96 -30.07
C THR A 25 11.39 -2.52 -30.63
N PHE A 26 11.15 -1.21 -30.66
CA PHE A 26 9.97 -0.60 -31.28
C PHE A 26 10.43 0.40 -32.33
N ASP A 27 10.03 0.17 -33.58
CA ASP A 27 10.46 1.00 -34.72
C ASP A 27 9.34 1.96 -35.12
N PHE A 28 9.56 3.26 -34.90
CA PHE A 28 8.70 4.33 -35.41
C PHE A 28 9.34 4.93 -36.67
N ARG A 29 8.57 5.03 -37.75
CA ARG A 29 9.03 5.56 -39.04
C ARG A 29 8.14 6.72 -39.48
N ASN A 30 8.70 7.61 -40.29
CA ASN A 30 8.00 8.78 -40.84
C ASN A 30 7.38 9.67 -39.74
N VAL A 31 8.13 9.90 -38.66
CA VAL A 31 7.72 10.77 -37.57
C VAL A 31 8.25 12.17 -37.86
N SER A 32 7.38 13.17 -37.93
CA SER A 32 7.77 14.56 -38.18
C SER A 32 8.40 15.22 -36.95
N ALA A 33 9.07 16.36 -37.14
CA ALA A 33 9.48 17.21 -36.02
C ALA A 33 8.27 17.60 -35.15
N GLY A 34 8.45 17.57 -33.84
CA GLY A 34 7.39 17.81 -32.87
C GLY A 34 7.67 17.19 -31.50
N SER A 35 6.74 17.43 -30.59
CA SER A 35 6.75 16.85 -29.24
C SER A 35 5.79 15.67 -29.15
N TYR A 36 6.26 14.58 -28.57
CA TYR A 36 5.55 13.32 -28.49
C TYR A 36 5.57 12.72 -27.09
N LEU A 37 4.51 12.01 -26.75
CA LEU A 37 4.44 11.14 -25.59
C LEU A 37 4.62 9.68 -26.05
N LEU A 38 5.70 9.05 -25.61
CA LEU A 38 5.96 7.63 -25.80
C LEU A 38 5.43 6.85 -24.59
N ASP A 39 4.51 5.93 -24.87
CA ASP A 39 3.96 4.99 -23.88
C ASP A 39 4.13 3.56 -24.40
N VAL A 40 4.46 2.63 -23.50
CA VAL A 40 4.64 1.21 -23.83
C VAL A 40 3.68 0.39 -22.98
N VAL A 41 2.76 -0.29 -23.67
CA VAL A 41 1.71 -1.07 -23.04
C VAL A 41 1.95 -2.55 -23.31
N GLY A 42 2.04 -3.34 -22.24
CA GLY A 42 2.12 -4.79 -22.29
C GLY A 42 1.38 -5.45 -21.15
N SER A 43 1.23 -6.76 -21.20
CA SER A 43 0.52 -7.52 -20.16
C SER A 43 1.40 -7.82 -18.94
N THR A 44 2.72 -7.86 -19.03
CA THR A 44 3.56 -8.33 -17.92
C THR A 44 4.25 -7.23 -17.13
N HIS A 45 4.61 -6.12 -17.76
CA HIS A 45 5.39 -5.05 -17.14
C HIS A 45 4.73 -3.70 -17.35
N VAL A 46 4.99 -2.79 -16.41
CA VAL A 46 4.71 -1.35 -16.53
C VAL A 46 5.99 -0.65 -16.95
N PHE A 47 5.90 0.27 -17.90
CA PHE A 47 7.02 1.08 -18.38
C PHE A 47 6.83 2.53 -17.99
N ALA A 48 7.94 3.26 -17.80
CA ALA A 48 7.89 4.68 -17.55
C ALA A 48 7.54 5.41 -18.86
N PRO A 49 6.56 6.32 -18.88
CA PRO A 49 6.28 7.11 -20.07
C PRO A 49 7.42 8.11 -20.31
N LEU A 50 7.74 8.33 -21.57
CA LEU A 50 8.79 9.27 -21.98
C LEU A 50 8.21 10.38 -22.83
N ARG A 51 8.68 11.61 -22.62
CA ARG A 51 8.50 12.69 -23.58
C ARG A 51 9.66 12.64 -24.59
N VAL A 52 9.34 12.62 -25.87
CA VAL A 52 10.32 12.64 -26.96
C VAL A 52 10.07 13.89 -27.79
N ASP A 53 11.05 14.80 -27.84
CA ASP A 53 11.03 15.95 -28.74
C ASP A 53 11.96 15.68 -29.91
N ILE A 54 11.44 15.86 -31.12
CA ILE A 54 12.16 15.75 -32.38
C ILE A 54 12.23 17.15 -32.98
N SER A 55 13.43 17.65 -33.23
CA SER A 55 13.66 18.93 -33.90
C SER A 55 14.59 18.75 -35.08
N GLU A 56 14.34 19.50 -36.15
CA GLU A 56 15.29 19.62 -37.26
C GLU A 56 16.60 20.25 -36.75
N GLY A 57 17.74 19.73 -37.19
CA GLY A 57 19.02 20.32 -36.87
C GLY A 57 19.10 21.73 -37.48
N ASN A 58 19.73 22.67 -36.77
CA ASN A 58 19.95 24.00 -37.32
C ASN A 58 20.77 23.89 -38.62
N GLU A 59 20.42 24.69 -39.64
CA GLU A 59 21.07 24.70 -40.98
C GLU A 59 20.92 23.40 -41.81
N GLY A 60 19.74 22.77 -41.80
CA GLY A 60 19.48 21.56 -42.61
C GLY A 60 20.26 20.33 -42.14
N GLY A 61 20.74 20.38 -40.90
CA GLY A 61 21.48 19.30 -40.25
C GLY A 61 20.60 18.13 -39.80
N ALA A 62 21.27 17.03 -39.46
CA ALA A 62 20.63 15.80 -38.99
C ALA A 62 19.65 16.04 -37.83
N GLU A 63 18.57 15.27 -37.80
CA GLU A 63 17.53 15.34 -36.78
C GLU A 63 18.13 15.18 -35.36
N VAL A 64 17.66 16.06 -34.46
CA VAL A 64 18.02 16.05 -33.05
C VAL A 64 16.82 15.52 -32.27
N VAL A 65 17.03 14.39 -31.61
CA VAL A 65 16.04 13.75 -30.76
C VAL A 65 16.49 13.92 -29.31
N LYS A 66 15.57 14.39 -28.47
CA LYS A 66 15.76 14.54 -27.02
C LYS A 66 14.65 13.80 -26.30
N ALA A 67 14.99 13.11 -25.22
CA ALA A 67 14.03 12.35 -24.43
C ALA A 67 14.11 12.74 -22.95
N TRP A 68 12.95 12.71 -22.28
CA TRP A 68 12.85 12.95 -20.84
C TRP A 68 11.85 11.98 -20.23
N GLY A 69 12.13 11.54 -18.99
CA GLY A 69 11.15 10.87 -18.14
C GLY A 69 10.00 11.83 -17.82
N THR A 70 8.77 11.36 -17.98
CA THR A 70 7.58 12.14 -17.66
C THR A 70 6.62 11.32 -16.79
N TRP A 71 5.67 12.01 -16.16
CA TRP A 71 4.65 11.40 -15.32
C TRP A 71 3.29 12.00 -15.66
N ARG A 72 2.26 11.16 -15.62
CA ARG A 72 0.88 11.62 -15.83
C ARG A 72 0.51 12.59 -14.72
N GLY A 73 -0.04 13.75 -15.11
CA GLY A 73 -0.41 14.82 -14.19
C GLY A 73 0.60 15.98 -14.12
N ASN A 74 1.81 15.83 -14.68
CA ASN A 74 2.74 16.95 -14.80
C ASN A 74 2.39 17.83 -16.01
N GLU A 75 2.63 19.14 -15.88
CA GLU A 75 2.57 20.07 -17.02
C GLU A 75 3.53 19.64 -18.12
N TRP A 76 3.14 19.85 -19.39
CA TRP A 76 3.97 19.41 -20.52
C TRP A 76 5.34 20.07 -20.48
N GLU A 77 5.42 21.35 -20.12
CA GLU A 77 6.68 22.12 -20.03
C GLU A 77 7.64 21.62 -18.94
N ASN A 78 7.13 20.90 -17.93
CA ASN A 78 7.96 20.33 -16.87
C ASN A 78 8.69 19.09 -17.39
N LYS A 79 9.90 19.31 -17.87
CA LYS A 79 10.81 18.25 -18.34
C LYS A 79 11.47 17.60 -17.13
N GLY A 80 11.22 16.30 -16.94
CA GLY A 80 11.83 15.51 -15.87
C GLY A 80 13.26 15.10 -16.16
N GLU A 81 13.65 13.93 -15.66
CA GLU A 81 14.98 13.34 -15.87
C GLU A 81 15.30 13.21 -17.36
N VAL A 82 16.47 13.68 -17.79
CA VAL A 82 16.92 13.53 -19.18
C VAL A 82 17.25 12.06 -19.43
N VAL A 83 16.65 11.49 -20.47
CA VAL A 83 17.01 10.15 -20.94
C VAL A 83 17.99 10.29 -22.09
N GLU A 84 19.13 9.62 -21.97
CA GLU A 84 20.16 9.64 -23.00
C GLU A 84 19.62 9.01 -24.30
N VAL A 85 19.83 9.74 -25.40
CA VAL A 85 19.45 9.28 -26.73
C VAL A 85 20.70 8.72 -27.39
N GLY A 86 20.68 7.40 -27.64
CA GLY A 86 21.72 6.69 -28.36
C GLY A 86 21.60 6.84 -29.87
N VAL A 87 22.64 6.41 -30.58
CA VAL A 87 22.68 6.34 -32.04
C VAL A 87 22.56 4.88 -32.47
N TRP A 88 21.70 4.62 -33.45
CA TRP A 88 21.53 3.30 -34.05
C TRP A 88 21.82 3.34 -35.55
N GLY A 89 22.87 2.64 -35.97
CA GLY A 89 23.35 2.70 -37.34
C GLY A 89 23.86 4.10 -37.70
N ARG A 90 23.62 4.54 -38.95
CA ARG A 90 24.08 5.87 -39.42
C ARG A 90 23.13 7.01 -39.06
N GLU A 91 21.82 6.76 -39.05
CA GLU A 91 20.81 7.82 -38.95
C GLU A 91 19.77 7.56 -37.85
N GLY A 92 19.68 6.34 -37.33
CA GLY A 92 18.73 6.01 -36.27
C GLY A 92 19.08 6.67 -34.95
N ARG A 93 18.03 7.04 -34.20
CA ARG A 93 18.11 7.45 -32.80
C ARG A 93 17.37 6.42 -31.96
N VAL A 94 17.94 6.06 -30.81
CA VAL A 94 17.37 5.07 -29.91
C VAL A 94 17.23 5.68 -28.53
N VAL A 95 16.06 5.45 -27.93
CA VAL A 95 15.75 5.85 -26.56
C VAL A 95 15.48 4.58 -25.77
N GLU A 96 16.16 4.41 -24.65
CA GLU A 96 15.93 3.27 -23.77
C GLU A 96 14.68 3.50 -22.91
N VAL A 97 13.76 2.54 -22.94
CA VAL A 97 12.55 2.57 -22.09
C VAL A 97 12.75 1.60 -20.92
N LYS A 98 12.73 2.16 -19.70
CA LYS A 98 12.89 1.36 -18.47
C LYS A 98 11.55 0.75 -18.03
N ALA A 99 11.58 -0.53 -17.69
CA ALA A 99 10.48 -1.19 -16.98
C ALA A 99 10.49 -0.76 -15.50
N VAL A 100 9.37 -0.25 -15.01
CA VAL A 100 9.19 0.22 -13.63
C VAL A 100 8.88 -0.94 -12.69
N GLY A 101 8.15 -1.96 -13.17
CA GLY A 101 7.79 -3.12 -12.36
C GLY A 101 6.95 -4.14 -13.12
N ALA A 102 6.72 -5.30 -12.50
CA ALA A 102 5.83 -6.33 -13.00
C ALA A 102 4.37 -5.99 -12.67
N LYS A 103 3.44 -6.40 -13.54
CA LYS A 103 2.00 -6.24 -13.33
C LYS A 103 1.46 -7.43 -12.55
N GLU A 104 0.94 -7.16 -11.36
CA GLU A 104 0.19 -8.11 -10.55
C GLU A 104 -1.31 -7.86 -10.75
N TYR A 105 -1.98 -8.78 -11.43
CA TYR A 105 -3.43 -8.69 -11.65
C TYR A 105 -4.24 -9.39 -10.57
N LEU A 106 -3.59 -10.32 -9.87
CA LEU A 106 -4.24 -11.15 -8.87
C LEU A 106 -3.80 -10.68 -7.49
N ILE A 107 -4.78 -10.29 -6.69
CA ILE A 107 -4.59 -10.11 -5.26
C ILE A 107 -4.66 -11.50 -4.64
N GLU A 108 -3.57 -11.96 -4.04
CA GLU A 108 -3.59 -13.21 -3.31
C GLU A 108 -4.57 -13.11 -2.13
N ARG A 109 -5.44 -14.12 -2.00
CA ARG A 109 -6.31 -14.20 -0.83
C ARG A 109 -5.43 -14.53 0.37
N THR A 110 -5.49 -13.69 1.40
CA THR A 110 -4.90 -14.02 2.70
C THR A 110 -5.56 -15.30 3.21
N GLY A 111 -4.85 -16.42 3.09
CA GLY A 111 -5.33 -17.73 3.51
C GLY A 111 -5.36 -17.88 5.03
N PHE A 112 -5.84 -19.05 5.49
CA PHE A 112 -5.77 -19.44 6.88
C PHE A 112 -4.30 -19.74 7.23
N SER A 113 -3.69 -18.87 8.04
CA SER A 113 -2.36 -19.10 8.61
C SER A 113 -2.50 -19.39 10.10
N PRO A 114 -2.27 -20.64 10.56
CA PRO A 114 -2.30 -20.99 11.98
C PRO A 114 -1.34 -20.12 12.82
N LEU A 115 -0.21 -19.74 12.22
CA LEU A 115 0.76 -18.85 12.85
C LEU A 115 0.22 -17.42 13.00
N SER A 116 -0.56 -16.94 12.04
CA SER A 116 -1.19 -15.60 12.12
C SER A 116 -2.32 -15.56 13.14
N ILE A 117 -3.00 -16.68 13.37
CA ILE A 117 -4.01 -16.84 14.42
C ILE A 117 -3.35 -16.81 15.80
N LEU A 118 -2.24 -17.53 15.97
CA LEU A 118 -1.46 -17.46 17.21
C LEU A 118 -0.87 -16.07 17.44
N LYS A 119 -0.46 -15.35 16.39
CA LYS A 119 0.05 -13.97 16.50
C LYS A 119 -1.05 -12.92 16.68
N ASN A 120 -2.32 -13.30 16.64
CA ASN A 120 -3.41 -12.36 16.84
C ASN A 120 -3.51 -11.99 18.34
N PRO A 121 -3.33 -10.72 18.72
CA PRO A 121 -3.33 -10.31 20.12
C PRO A 121 -4.63 -10.66 20.84
N MET A 122 -5.78 -10.65 20.16
CA MET A 122 -7.04 -11.04 20.81
C MET A 122 -7.09 -12.53 21.16
N ILE A 123 -6.53 -13.39 20.33
CA ILE A 123 -6.52 -14.84 20.57
C ILE A 123 -5.50 -15.19 21.65
N LEU A 124 -4.35 -14.51 21.69
CA LEU A 124 -3.39 -14.65 22.79
C LEU A 124 -3.98 -14.21 24.12
N MET A 125 -4.67 -13.06 24.16
CA MET A 125 -5.34 -12.60 25.37
C MET A 125 -6.43 -13.57 25.81
N ALA A 126 -7.24 -14.10 24.88
CA ALA A 126 -8.23 -15.13 25.19
C ALA A 126 -7.57 -16.42 25.73
N GLY A 127 -6.44 -16.84 25.16
CA GLY A 127 -5.66 -17.99 25.64
C GLY A 127 -5.07 -17.79 27.03
N VAL A 128 -4.47 -16.63 27.30
CA VAL A 128 -3.94 -16.26 28.62
C VAL A 128 -5.06 -16.17 29.66
N ALA A 129 -6.20 -15.59 29.29
CA ALA A 129 -7.37 -15.53 30.16
C ALA A 129 -7.91 -16.93 30.51
N MET A 130 -8.04 -17.83 29.53
CA MET A 130 -8.40 -19.24 29.80
C MET A 130 -7.39 -19.93 30.71
N LEU A 131 -6.08 -19.72 30.48
CA LEU A 131 -5.03 -20.28 31.33
C LEU A 131 -5.15 -19.76 32.76
N MET A 132 -5.43 -18.46 32.97
CA MET A 132 -5.64 -17.93 34.32
C MET A 132 -6.92 -18.50 34.97
N MET A 133 -8.03 -18.58 34.23
CA MET A 133 -9.30 -19.08 34.74
C MET A 133 -9.21 -20.54 35.24
N PHE A 134 -8.48 -21.41 34.54
CA PHE A 134 -8.33 -22.82 34.94
C PHE A 134 -7.02 -23.11 35.69
N GLY A 135 -5.99 -22.29 35.50
CA GLY A 135 -4.67 -22.46 36.09
C GLY A 135 -4.53 -21.81 37.46
N MET A 136 -5.12 -20.63 37.71
CA MET A 136 -5.08 -20.01 39.03
C MET A 136 -5.71 -20.86 40.14
N PRO A 137 -6.88 -21.51 39.96
CA PRO A 137 -7.43 -22.40 40.97
C PRO A 137 -6.47 -23.53 41.35
N LYS A 138 -5.79 -24.10 40.35
CA LYS A 138 -4.81 -25.18 40.55
C LYS A 138 -3.51 -24.72 41.20
N LEU A 139 -3.06 -23.49 40.90
CA LEU A 139 -1.90 -22.90 41.58
C LEU A 139 -2.24 -22.58 43.04
N MET A 140 -3.42 -22.01 43.29
CA MET A 140 -3.88 -21.68 44.62
C MET A 140 -4.07 -22.94 45.47
N GLU A 141 -4.57 -24.06 44.93
CA GLU A 141 -4.70 -25.33 45.67
C GLU A 141 -3.36 -25.88 46.22
N ASN A 142 -2.24 -25.62 45.53
CA ASN A 142 -0.91 -26.13 45.89
C ASN A 142 0.04 -25.10 46.56
N MET A 143 -0.40 -23.87 46.82
CA MET A 143 0.42 -22.85 47.50
C MET A 143 0.29 -22.90 49.02
N ASP A 144 1.36 -22.53 49.73
CA ASP A 144 1.39 -22.43 51.20
C ASP A 144 0.48 -21.29 51.73
N PRO A 145 -0.14 -21.45 52.92
CA PRO A 145 -1.16 -20.53 53.44
C PRO A 145 -0.67 -19.08 53.63
N GLU A 146 0.61 -18.86 53.90
CA GLU A 146 1.20 -17.53 54.03
C GLU A 146 1.28 -16.79 52.68
N THR A 147 1.69 -17.50 51.62
CA THR A 147 1.75 -16.94 50.27
C THR A 147 0.39 -16.69 49.63
N ARG A 148 -0.65 -17.45 50.03
CA ARG A 148 -2.04 -17.17 49.61
C ARG A 148 -2.55 -15.86 50.19
N ALA A 149 -2.26 -15.58 51.46
CA ALA A 149 -2.69 -14.36 52.12
C ALA A 149 -2.03 -13.11 51.49
N GLU A 150 -0.73 -13.17 51.18
CA GLU A 150 -0.05 -12.09 50.46
C GLU A 150 -0.59 -11.91 49.02
N PHE A 151 -0.95 -13.00 48.35
CA PHE A 151 -1.54 -12.95 47.01
C PHE A 151 -2.97 -12.37 47.05
N GLU A 152 -3.77 -12.71 48.07
CA GLU A 152 -5.09 -12.13 48.31
C GLU A 152 -5.02 -10.63 48.68
N GLU A 153 -4.04 -10.21 49.48
CA GLU A 153 -3.83 -8.82 49.85
C GLU A 153 -3.37 -7.97 48.64
N ARG A 154 -2.52 -8.54 47.77
CA ARG A 154 -2.13 -7.94 46.48
C ARG A 154 -3.26 -7.95 45.46
N GLN A 155 -4.12 -8.97 45.47
CA GLN A 155 -5.31 -9.06 44.62
C GLN A 155 -6.38 -8.04 45.01
N LYS A 156 -6.58 -7.79 46.31
CA LYS A 156 -7.50 -6.77 46.83
C LYS A 156 -7.04 -5.35 46.50
N SER A 157 -5.74 -5.14 46.34
CA SER A 157 -5.14 -3.84 46.01
C SER A 157 -4.91 -3.61 44.51
N SER A 158 -5.15 -4.60 43.64
CA SER A 158 -4.94 -4.47 42.19
C SER A 158 -6.22 -4.02 41.45
N PRO A 159 -6.23 -2.87 40.75
CA PRO A 159 -7.43 -2.27 40.14
C PRO A 159 -8.04 -3.10 39.00
N MET A 160 -7.28 -4.03 38.41
CA MET A 160 -7.76 -4.97 37.38
C MET A 160 -8.66 -6.07 37.97
N ASN A 161 -8.49 -6.42 39.24
CA ASN A 161 -9.23 -7.52 39.87
C ASN A 161 -10.59 -7.07 40.43
N GLY A 162 -10.73 -5.81 40.84
CA GLY A 162 -12.04 -5.21 41.19
C GLY A 162 -13.03 -5.20 40.02
N LEU A 163 -12.50 -5.19 38.80
CA LEU A 163 -13.27 -5.30 37.57
C LEU A 163 -13.69 -6.75 37.25
N LEU A 164 -12.76 -7.70 37.31
CA LEU A 164 -13.02 -9.12 37.02
C LEU A 164 -13.92 -9.78 38.07
N ASN A 165 -13.72 -9.49 39.36
CA ASN A 165 -14.58 -10.02 40.44
C ASN A 165 -15.93 -9.29 40.56
N GLY A 166 -16.00 -8.02 40.14
CA GLY A 166 -17.26 -7.27 40.06
C GLY A 166 -18.23 -7.84 38.99
N GLN A 167 -17.69 -8.50 37.96
CA GLN A 167 -18.47 -9.14 36.90
C GLN A 167 -18.92 -10.58 37.21
N ALA A 168 -18.28 -11.26 38.16
CA ALA A 168 -18.65 -12.62 38.57
C ALA A 168 -19.80 -12.66 39.60
N ALA A 169 -20.05 -11.57 40.33
CA ALA A 169 -21.08 -11.51 41.38
C ALA A 169 -22.43 -10.92 40.93
N GLN A 170 -22.48 -10.19 39.82
CA GLN A 170 -23.72 -9.63 39.27
C GLN A 170 -23.72 -9.82 37.75
N GLY A 171 -24.63 -10.65 37.24
CA GLY A 171 -24.75 -11.00 35.83
C GLY A 171 -24.96 -9.79 34.91
N GLY A 172 -23.86 -9.19 34.44
CA GLY A 172 -23.88 -7.99 33.62
C GLY A 172 -22.63 -7.83 32.76
N ALA A 173 -22.58 -8.53 31.63
CA ALA A 173 -21.60 -8.30 30.56
C ALA A 173 -21.94 -7.09 29.66
N ALA A 174 -22.78 -6.15 30.14
CA ALA A 174 -23.36 -5.10 29.30
C ALA A 174 -22.73 -3.70 29.46
N SER A 175 -21.90 -3.46 30.48
CA SER A 175 -21.52 -2.09 30.84
C SER A 175 -20.03 -1.83 31.06
N PHE A 176 -19.15 -2.79 30.76
CA PHE A 176 -17.70 -2.54 30.81
C PHE A 176 -17.11 -2.37 29.41
N ASP A 177 -16.91 -1.11 29.01
CA ASP A 177 -16.23 -0.75 27.77
C ASP A 177 -14.70 -0.83 27.98
N ALA A 178 -14.19 -2.06 27.89
CA ALA A 178 -12.76 -2.36 27.98
C ALA A 178 -11.92 -1.66 26.89
N ALA A 179 -12.55 -1.32 25.75
CA ALA A 179 -11.87 -0.65 24.65
C ALA A 179 -11.61 0.83 24.97
N ALA A 180 -12.56 1.53 25.60
CA ALA A 180 -12.38 2.92 26.02
C ALA A 180 -11.30 3.09 27.10
N TRP A 181 -11.17 2.11 28.01
CA TRP A 181 -10.17 2.12 29.08
C TRP A 181 -8.75 1.85 28.55
N LEU A 182 -8.58 0.89 27.64
CA LEU A 182 -7.29 0.61 26.98
C LEU A 182 -6.86 1.73 26.01
N ALA A 183 -7.81 2.50 25.47
CA ALA A 183 -7.53 3.64 24.61
C ALA A 183 -7.20 4.94 25.39
N GLY A 184 -7.19 4.92 26.73
CA GLY A 184 -6.82 6.08 27.55
C GLY A 184 -7.81 7.25 27.49
N ALA A 185 -9.07 7.03 27.12
CA ALA A 185 -10.04 8.11 26.95
C ALA A 185 -10.71 8.51 28.29
N PRO A 186 -10.80 9.81 28.64
CA PRO A 186 -11.59 10.25 29.79
C PRO A 186 -13.10 10.08 29.52
N ALA A 187 -13.83 9.60 30.53
CA ALA A 187 -15.26 9.34 30.46
C ALA A 187 -16.06 10.58 30.00
N LYS A 188 -16.85 10.43 28.93
CA LYS A 188 -17.67 11.48 28.31
C LYS A 188 -18.82 11.89 29.25
N LYS A 189 -18.84 13.15 29.70
CA LYS A 189 -20.06 13.80 30.25
C LYS A 189 -21.09 13.95 29.13
N GLN A 190 -22.29 13.42 29.35
CA GLN A 190 -23.45 13.58 28.48
C GLN A 190 -23.84 15.07 28.40
N ALA A 191 -23.73 15.67 27.22
CA ALA A 191 -24.30 16.98 26.92
C ALA A 191 -25.68 16.79 26.31
N ALA A 192 -26.65 17.54 26.85
CA ALA A 192 -28.06 17.47 26.53
C ALA A 192 -28.37 17.73 25.05
N VAL A 193 -29.31 16.94 24.52
CA VAL A 193 -29.85 17.07 23.17
C VAL A 193 -30.79 18.27 23.11
N GLU A 194 -30.39 19.33 22.42
CA GLU A 194 -31.26 20.46 22.08
C GLU A 194 -32.04 20.11 20.80
N LYS A 195 -33.38 20.04 20.92
CA LYS A 195 -34.28 19.85 19.77
C LYS A 195 -34.41 21.14 18.98
N GLY A 196 -33.76 21.20 17.82
CA GLY A 196 -33.96 22.26 16.82
C GLY A 196 -35.28 22.07 16.07
N VAL A 197 -36.18 23.05 16.25
CA VAL A 197 -37.48 23.23 15.59
C VAL A 197 -37.30 23.64 14.14
N THR A 198 -38.12 23.09 13.25
CA THR A 198 -38.28 23.45 11.84
C THR A 198 -38.84 24.86 11.66
N ARG A 199 -38.28 25.59 10.70
CA ARG A 199 -39.04 26.54 9.88
C ARG A 199 -38.44 26.61 8.48
#